data_AF-A0A9X4KHH0-F1
#
_entry.id   AF-A0A9X4KHH0-F1
#
_cell.length_a   1.000
_cell.length_b   1.000
_cell.length_c   1.000
_cell.angle_alpha   90.00
_cell.angle_beta   90.00
_cell.angle_gamma   90.00
#
_symmetry.space_group_name_H-M   'P 1'
#
loop_
_entity.id
_entity.type
_entity.pdbx_description
1 polymer ?
#
loop_
_entity_poly.entity_id
_entity_poly.type
_entity_poly.pdbx_seq_one_letter_code
_entity_poly.pdbx_strand_id
1 'polypeptide(L)'
;MKKRWLWLMIAFAAFAVFMTSAPPVAQTVSAVTAPAKGMIYVDAQGRSYITLRSLDGFAGGRIVQGENGRAVTLSLGEDATLDMSPGSTVATLNGVPVTLKAAPFNKGGSLYVPLTAVTSAFGWIVRWERDIEAAQLVAPDGDSLRLPVARGKHPADMKPVEQASVRFKVGGRTYVSQVVTVALLHPEVRLDTVLAGNKIGKVEELGSMAKRAKARVAINGTFFDAYTDSDFKVPYGYIAGGGKLKKNSSGDKRATFLYDADQLAEIVPGLSFMERFNQGTVEGAVQAGPQLVAKGKVALDIAGEGFKDPKILTNGGARSAIGITHDHLLLLLTTGGATIPQLAEIMRQAGAWQAMNLDGGASSGLWTDGKYLTKPGRLLSNALVVRVG
;
A
#
# COMPACT_ATOMS: atom_id res chain seq x y z
N MET A 1 76.38 60.51 20.45
CA MET A 1 76.21 59.53 21.54
C MET A 1 74.96 59.87 22.36
N LYS A 2 74.04 58.90 22.52
CA LYS A 2 72.88 58.81 23.46
C LYS A 2 71.74 59.86 23.34
N LYS A 3 70.44 59.56 23.56
CA LYS A 3 69.48 58.49 23.21
C LYS A 3 68.12 58.90 23.84
N ARG A 4 67.03 58.86 23.06
CA ARG A 4 65.61 58.54 23.40
C ARG A 4 64.88 59.51 24.36
N TRP A 5 63.60 59.86 24.20
CA TRP A 5 62.42 58.98 24.28
C TRP A 5 61.23 59.47 23.44
N LEU A 6 60.44 58.48 23.01
CA LEU A 6 59.27 58.53 22.13
C LEU A 6 57.99 58.56 23.01
N TRP A 7 57.03 59.44 22.70
CA TRP A 7 55.68 59.38 23.26
C TRP A 7 54.68 58.94 22.18
N LEU A 8 53.86 57.95 22.56
CA LEU A 8 52.91 57.20 21.76
C LEU A 8 51.56 57.96 21.73
N MET A 9 51.03 58.28 20.55
CA MET A 9 49.63 58.69 20.38
C MET A 9 48.84 57.57 19.71
N ILE A 10 47.76 57.15 20.39
CA ILE A 10 46.82 56.12 19.96
C ILE A 10 45.84 56.76 18.96
N ALA A 11 45.79 56.25 17.72
CA ALA A 11 44.78 56.59 16.73
C ALA A 11 43.81 55.43 16.55
N PHE A 12 42.52 55.71 16.75
CA PHE A 12 41.40 54.80 16.48
C PHE A 12 41.20 54.65 14.97
N ALA A 13 41.38 53.44 14.43
CA ALA A 13 41.01 53.11 13.05
C ALA A 13 39.65 52.42 13.04
N ALA A 14 38.68 53.02 12.33
CA ALA A 14 37.37 52.44 12.09
C ALA A 14 37.48 51.31 11.04
N PHE A 15 37.08 50.09 11.42
CA PHE A 15 37.09 48.92 10.57
C PHE A 15 35.75 48.82 9.83
N ALA A 16 35.73 49.10 8.53
CA ALA A 16 34.58 48.85 7.67
C ALA A 16 34.54 47.36 7.31
N VAL A 17 33.57 46.63 7.87
CA VAL A 17 33.31 45.22 7.54
C VAL A 17 32.57 45.16 6.21
N PHE A 18 33.26 44.72 5.15
CA PHE A 18 32.62 44.27 3.92
C PHE A 18 31.90 42.95 4.19
N MET A 19 30.58 42.99 4.32
CA MET A 19 29.77 41.77 4.27
C MET A 19 29.65 41.30 2.83
N THR A 20 30.47 40.31 2.46
CA THR A 20 30.27 39.53 1.23
C THR A 20 29.01 38.68 1.38
N SER A 21 27.96 39.01 0.65
CA SER A 21 26.76 38.18 0.57
C SER A 21 27.12 36.83 -0.03
N ALA A 22 26.98 35.76 0.76
CA ALA A 22 27.09 34.39 0.27
C ALA A 22 26.07 34.16 -0.87
N PRO A 23 26.42 33.37 -1.90
CA PRO A 23 25.46 33.00 -2.94
C PRO A 23 24.27 32.26 -2.31
N PRO A 24 23.06 32.37 -2.88
CA PRO A 24 21.89 31.69 -2.35
C PRO A 24 22.16 30.18 -2.38
N VAL A 25 22.19 29.56 -1.19
CA VAL A 25 22.15 28.10 -1.05
C VAL A 25 20.91 27.64 -1.80
N ALA A 26 21.09 26.83 -2.84
CA ALA A 26 20.00 26.18 -3.52
C ALA A 26 19.19 25.40 -2.48
N GLN A 27 18.00 25.91 -2.15
CA GLN A 27 17.06 25.19 -1.32
C GLN A 27 16.61 23.96 -2.10
N THR A 28 17.16 22.80 -1.77
CA THR A 28 16.55 21.53 -2.11
C THR A 28 15.26 21.43 -1.33
N VAL A 29 14.16 21.92 -1.93
CA VAL A 29 12.83 21.45 -1.56
C VAL A 29 12.73 20.03 -2.11
N SER A 30 13.39 19.08 -1.42
CA SER A 30 13.04 17.68 -1.56
C SER A 30 11.67 17.56 -0.89
N ALA A 31 10.61 17.79 -1.66
CA ALA A 31 9.34 17.16 -1.38
C ALA A 31 9.69 15.67 -1.23
N VAL A 32 9.61 15.15 -0.01
CA VAL A 32 9.81 13.74 0.28
C VAL A 32 8.61 13.03 -0.35
N THR A 33 8.62 12.90 -1.68
CA THR A 33 7.71 12.03 -2.40
C THR A 33 7.94 10.64 -1.83
N ALA A 34 6.88 10.06 -1.27
CA ALA A 34 6.91 8.69 -0.77
C ALA A 34 7.51 7.79 -1.86
N PRO A 35 8.33 6.78 -1.49
CA PRO A 35 8.95 5.91 -2.48
C PRO A 35 7.90 5.35 -3.43
N ALA A 36 8.20 5.36 -4.73
CA ALA A 36 7.33 4.83 -5.76
C ALA A 36 7.18 3.32 -5.55
N LYS A 37 5.95 2.82 -5.72
CA LYS A 37 5.63 1.40 -5.54
C LYS A 37 6.30 0.56 -6.61
N GLY A 38 6.78 -0.60 -6.21
CA GLY A 38 7.18 -1.65 -7.11
C GLY A 38 5.98 -2.31 -7.78
N MET A 39 6.10 -2.58 -9.08
CA MET A 39 5.14 -3.41 -9.81
C MET A 39 5.75 -3.98 -11.08
N ILE A 40 5.14 -5.06 -11.56
CA ILE A 40 5.26 -5.49 -12.95
C ILE A 40 4.02 -4.97 -13.70
N TYR A 41 4.23 -4.33 -14.84
CA TYR A 41 3.15 -3.90 -15.73
C TYR A 41 3.20 -4.71 -17.02
N VAL A 42 2.06 -5.25 -17.43
CA VAL A 42 1.89 -5.93 -18.71
C VAL A 42 0.95 -5.12 -19.59
N ASP A 43 1.48 -4.61 -20.69
CA ASP A 43 0.71 -3.78 -21.60
C ASP A 43 -0.30 -4.59 -22.43
N ALA A 44 -1.09 -3.90 -23.25
CA ALA A 44 -2.10 -4.52 -24.12
C ALA A 44 -1.50 -5.45 -25.19
N GLN A 45 -0.19 -5.36 -25.47
CA GLN A 45 0.53 -6.23 -26.39
C GLN A 45 1.17 -7.43 -25.68
N GLY A 46 0.96 -7.59 -24.37
CA GLY A 46 1.53 -8.67 -23.57
C GLY A 46 3.01 -8.47 -23.21
N ARG A 47 3.57 -7.28 -23.42
CA ARG A 47 4.95 -6.96 -23.05
C ARG A 47 5.00 -6.60 -21.57
N SER A 48 5.92 -7.23 -20.84
CA SER A 48 6.10 -7.02 -19.41
C SER A 48 7.22 -6.02 -19.12
N TYR A 49 6.96 -5.16 -18.16
CA TYR A 49 7.88 -4.14 -17.66
C TYR A 49 7.92 -4.21 -16.14
N ILE A 50 9.05 -3.80 -15.57
CA ILE A 50 9.23 -3.69 -14.12
C ILE A 50 9.63 -2.25 -13.80
N THR A 51 9.13 -1.73 -12.68
CA THR A 51 9.58 -0.46 -12.14
C THR A 51 11.05 -0.55 -11.75
N LEU A 52 11.90 0.26 -12.36
CA LEU A 52 13.35 0.18 -12.18
C LEU A 52 13.74 0.27 -10.71
N ARG A 53 13.06 1.13 -9.93
CA ARG A 53 13.33 1.31 -8.49
C ARG A 53 13.22 0.03 -7.68
N SER A 54 12.37 -0.92 -8.07
CA SER A 54 12.24 -2.20 -7.38
C SER A 54 13.50 -3.06 -7.45
N LEU A 55 14.39 -2.73 -8.39
CA LEU A 55 15.64 -3.45 -8.61
C LEU A 55 16.81 -2.84 -7.82
N ASP A 56 16.60 -1.71 -7.15
CA ASP A 56 17.61 -1.10 -6.28
C ASP A 56 17.75 -1.93 -5.00
N GLY A 57 18.96 -2.43 -4.73
CA GLY A 57 19.28 -3.31 -3.62
C GLY A 57 18.85 -4.78 -3.80
N PHE A 58 17.95 -5.09 -4.74
CA PHE A 58 17.55 -6.48 -5.02
C PHE A 58 18.70 -7.29 -5.62
N ALA A 59 19.08 -8.40 -4.99
CA ALA A 59 20.23 -9.25 -5.37
C ALA A 59 21.55 -8.46 -5.51
N GLY A 60 21.71 -7.36 -4.77
CA GLY A 60 22.88 -6.47 -4.90
C GLY A 60 22.82 -5.52 -6.09
N GLY A 61 21.68 -5.40 -6.76
CA GLY A 61 21.43 -4.45 -7.84
C GLY A 61 21.63 -3.00 -7.39
N ARG A 62 22.17 -2.16 -8.28
CA ARG A 62 22.31 -0.72 -8.07
C ARG A 62 21.88 0.04 -9.30
N ILE A 63 21.22 1.18 -9.08
CA ILE A 63 20.80 2.08 -10.16
C ILE A 63 21.73 3.28 -10.17
N VAL A 64 22.40 3.51 -11.30
CA VAL A 64 23.28 4.66 -11.52
C VAL A 64 22.76 5.45 -12.72
N GLN A 65 22.81 6.78 -12.64
CA GLN A 65 22.51 7.61 -13.80
C GLN A 65 23.64 7.46 -14.82
N GLY A 66 23.31 7.17 -16.07
CA GLY A 66 24.30 7.03 -17.13
C GLY A 66 24.98 8.36 -17.49
N GLU A 67 26.17 8.28 -18.07
CA GLU A 67 27.08 9.42 -18.30
C GLU A 67 26.47 10.59 -19.09
N ASN A 68 25.45 10.34 -19.93
CA ASN A 68 24.79 11.35 -20.75
C ASN A 68 23.53 11.98 -20.10
N GLY A 69 23.24 11.64 -18.84
CA GLY A 69 22.10 12.14 -18.06
C GLY A 69 20.71 11.63 -18.50
N ARG A 70 20.60 10.98 -19.66
CA ARG A 70 19.36 10.38 -20.21
C ARG A 70 19.30 8.87 -20.04
N ALA A 71 20.44 8.20 -20.06
CA ALA A 71 20.56 6.77 -19.82
C ALA A 71 20.48 6.48 -18.32
N VAL A 72 20.00 5.27 -18.01
CA VAL A 72 20.06 4.70 -16.67
C VAL A 72 20.78 3.36 -16.75
N THR A 73 21.76 3.18 -15.89
CA THR A 73 22.55 1.97 -15.75
C THR A 73 21.99 1.18 -14.58
N LEU A 74 21.55 -0.04 -14.86
CA LEU A 74 21.30 -1.04 -13.83
C LEU A 74 22.51 -1.95 -13.76
N SER A 75 23.19 -1.98 -12.62
CA SER A 75 24.35 -2.85 -12.38
C SER A 75 24.02 -3.93 -11.37
N LEU A 76 24.47 -5.15 -11.63
CA LEU A 76 24.48 -6.26 -10.67
C LEU A 76 25.94 -6.67 -10.43
N GLY A 77 26.46 -6.39 -9.23
CA GLY A 77 27.88 -6.53 -8.94
C GLY A 77 28.77 -5.61 -9.80
N GLU A 78 30.02 -6.01 -10.03
CA GLU A 78 30.98 -5.26 -10.85
C GLU A 78 30.95 -5.65 -12.34
N ASP A 79 30.40 -6.83 -12.67
CA ASP A 79 30.60 -7.47 -13.98
C ASP A 79 29.38 -7.40 -14.92
N ALA A 80 28.18 -7.10 -14.40
CA ALA A 80 26.95 -7.07 -15.18
C ALA A 80 26.30 -5.69 -15.17
N THR A 81 26.31 -5.00 -16.31
CA THR A 81 25.68 -3.69 -16.50
C THR A 81 24.70 -3.72 -17.67
N LEU A 82 23.50 -3.20 -17.44
CA LEU A 82 22.49 -2.99 -18.48
C LEU A 82 22.16 -1.51 -18.55
N ASP A 83 22.67 -0.84 -19.59
CA ASP A 83 22.40 0.57 -19.84
C ASP A 83 21.22 0.71 -20.79
N MET A 84 20.22 1.47 -20.35
CA MET A 84 18.99 1.67 -21.11
C MET A 84 18.61 3.15 -21.09
N SER A 85 17.99 3.62 -22.18
CA SER A 85 17.47 4.98 -22.25
C SER A 85 15.96 4.96 -22.51
N PRO A 86 15.15 5.76 -21.78
CA PRO A 86 13.73 5.90 -22.07
C PRO A 86 13.48 6.27 -23.54
N GLY A 87 12.54 5.58 -24.18
CA GLY A 87 12.19 5.78 -25.60
C GLY A 87 13.12 5.10 -26.62
N SER A 88 14.22 4.46 -26.18
CA SER A 88 15.15 3.73 -27.05
C SER A 88 15.02 2.22 -26.88
N THR A 89 14.99 1.48 -27.99
CA THR A 89 15.20 0.02 -27.99
C THR A 89 16.67 -0.36 -28.10
N VAL A 90 17.57 0.60 -28.31
CA VAL A 90 19.01 0.38 -28.28
C VAL A 90 19.50 0.50 -26.84
N ALA A 91 20.22 -0.52 -26.38
CA ALA A 91 20.80 -0.62 -25.05
C ALA A 91 22.21 -1.25 -25.13
N THR A 92 22.94 -1.28 -24.02
CA THR A 92 24.20 -2.02 -23.90
C THR A 92 24.13 -2.99 -22.74
N LEU A 93 24.56 -4.23 -22.97
CA LEU A 93 24.80 -5.23 -21.93
C LEU A 93 26.31 -5.43 -21.82
N ASN A 94 26.90 -5.05 -20.69
CA ASN A 94 28.35 -5.09 -20.46
C ASN A 94 29.14 -4.35 -21.56
N GLY A 95 28.63 -3.18 -21.97
CA GLY A 95 29.19 -2.38 -23.06
C GLY A 95 28.91 -2.91 -24.48
N VAL A 96 28.34 -4.12 -24.63
CA VAL A 96 28.01 -4.69 -25.93
C VAL A 96 26.60 -4.24 -26.36
N PRO A 97 26.42 -3.67 -27.56
CA PRO A 97 25.10 -3.25 -28.04
C PRO A 97 24.11 -4.41 -28.11
N VAL A 98 22.90 -4.19 -27.60
CA VAL A 98 21.76 -5.12 -27.66
C VAL A 98 20.50 -4.37 -28.08
N THR A 99 19.56 -5.10 -28.71
CA THR A 99 18.25 -4.57 -29.08
C THR A 99 17.17 -5.11 -28.14
N LEU A 100 16.50 -4.20 -27.44
CA LEU A 100 15.38 -4.49 -26.55
C LEU A 100 14.11 -4.76 -27.36
N LYS A 101 13.29 -5.71 -26.90
CA LYS A 101 11.95 -5.98 -27.48
C LYS A 101 10.97 -4.81 -27.32
N ALA A 102 11.24 -3.92 -26.37
CA ALA A 102 10.50 -2.69 -26.17
C ALA A 102 11.39 -1.63 -25.54
N ALA A 103 11.08 -0.37 -25.77
CA ALA A 103 11.78 0.73 -25.11
C ALA A 103 11.32 0.87 -23.65
N PRO A 104 12.22 1.20 -22.71
CA PRO A 104 11.83 1.72 -21.40
C PRO A 104 11.00 2.99 -21.54
N PHE A 105 10.15 3.29 -20.56
CA PHE A 105 9.32 4.50 -20.58
C PHE A 105 9.05 5.04 -19.18
N ASN A 106 8.78 6.34 -19.09
CA ASN A 106 8.37 6.97 -17.84
C ASN A 106 6.85 7.08 -17.78
N LYS A 107 6.26 6.68 -16.64
CA LYS A 107 4.82 6.83 -16.38
C LYS A 107 4.56 6.93 -14.88
N GLY A 108 3.68 7.83 -14.46
CA GLY A 108 3.30 7.96 -13.04
C GLY A 108 4.47 8.24 -12.09
N GLY A 109 5.53 8.91 -12.56
CA GLY A 109 6.74 9.18 -11.77
C GLY A 109 7.69 8.00 -11.62
N SER A 110 7.49 6.91 -12.37
CA SER A 110 8.39 5.74 -12.38
C SER A 110 8.91 5.44 -13.77
N LEU A 111 10.17 4.98 -13.83
CA LEU A 111 10.76 4.41 -15.02
C LEU A 111 10.45 2.91 -15.07
N TYR A 112 9.82 2.49 -16.16
CA TYR A 112 9.51 1.10 -16.46
C TYR A 112 10.52 0.58 -17.47
N VAL A 113 11.20 -0.53 -17.14
CA VAL A 113 12.17 -1.19 -18.02
C VAL A 113 11.64 -2.56 -18.46
N PRO A 114 11.95 -3.05 -19.66
CA PRO A 114 11.45 -4.34 -20.13
C PRO A 114 11.91 -5.46 -19.21
N LEU A 115 10.95 -6.21 -18.63
CA LEU A 115 11.24 -7.26 -17.66
C LEU A 115 12.15 -8.33 -18.27
N THR A 116 11.91 -8.71 -19.53
CA THR A 116 12.76 -9.70 -20.22
C THR A 116 14.19 -9.25 -20.41
N ALA A 117 14.43 -7.94 -20.60
CA ALA A 117 15.79 -7.42 -20.76
C ALA A 117 16.57 -7.58 -19.46
N VAL A 118 15.95 -7.21 -18.34
CA VAL A 118 16.52 -7.37 -17.00
C VAL A 118 16.75 -8.85 -16.68
N THR A 119 15.73 -9.70 -16.84
CA THR A 119 15.87 -11.11 -16.45
C THR A 119 16.87 -11.87 -17.32
N SER A 120 16.96 -11.55 -18.62
CA SER A 120 17.97 -12.16 -19.49
C SER A 120 19.38 -11.65 -19.21
N ALA A 121 19.55 -10.37 -18.86
CA ALA A 121 20.85 -9.79 -18.51
C ALA A 121 21.44 -10.43 -17.24
N PHE A 122 20.60 -10.67 -16.22
CA PHE A 122 21.05 -11.09 -14.90
C PHE A 122 20.75 -12.55 -14.53
N GLY A 123 20.22 -13.33 -15.47
CA GLY A 123 19.87 -14.74 -15.24
C GLY A 123 18.75 -14.94 -14.21
N TRP A 124 17.89 -13.95 -14.01
CA TRP A 124 16.77 -14.04 -13.07
C TRP A 124 15.59 -14.83 -13.67
N ILE A 125 14.87 -15.55 -12.81
CA ILE A 125 13.68 -16.31 -13.20
C ILE A 125 12.42 -15.59 -12.69
N VAL A 126 11.37 -15.57 -13.49
CA VAL A 126 10.05 -15.04 -13.08
C VAL A 126 9.10 -16.20 -12.80
N ARG A 127 8.57 -16.26 -11.59
CA ARG A 127 7.50 -17.18 -11.18
C ARG A 127 6.19 -16.41 -11.05
N TRP A 128 5.22 -16.74 -11.89
CA TRP A 128 3.92 -16.04 -11.90
C TRP A 128 2.94 -16.63 -10.89
N GLU A 129 2.32 -15.77 -10.10
CA GLU A 129 1.29 -16.09 -9.11
C GLU A 129 -0.07 -15.57 -9.59
N ARG A 130 -0.68 -16.30 -10.54
CA ARG A 130 -1.91 -15.85 -11.22
C ARG A 130 -3.12 -15.70 -10.30
N ASP A 131 -3.16 -16.44 -9.20
CA ASP A 131 -4.28 -16.40 -8.26
C ASP A 131 -4.42 -15.04 -7.56
N ILE A 132 -3.36 -14.23 -7.49
CA ILE A 132 -3.39 -12.92 -6.84
C ILE A 132 -2.80 -11.82 -7.73
N GLU A 133 -2.62 -12.10 -9.03
CA GLU A 133 -1.91 -11.24 -9.99
C GLU A 133 -0.60 -10.68 -9.41
N ALA A 134 0.30 -11.57 -9.01
CA ALA A 134 1.65 -11.22 -8.59
C ALA A 134 2.70 -12.00 -9.38
N ALA A 135 3.97 -11.63 -9.23
CA ALA A 135 5.08 -12.47 -9.66
C ALA A 135 6.26 -12.33 -8.71
N GLN A 136 7.01 -13.43 -8.58
CA GLN A 136 8.25 -13.50 -7.83
C GLN A 136 9.42 -13.55 -8.83
N LEU A 137 10.30 -12.55 -8.77
CA LEU A 137 11.62 -12.62 -9.37
C LEU A 137 12.53 -13.41 -8.43
N VAL A 138 13.32 -14.33 -8.98
CA VAL A 138 14.28 -15.14 -8.24
C VAL A 138 15.65 -15.00 -8.90
N ALA A 139 16.60 -14.47 -8.15
CA ALA A 139 17.99 -14.34 -8.58
C ALA A 139 18.76 -15.66 -8.38
N PRO A 140 19.90 -15.87 -9.10
CA PRO A 140 20.72 -17.08 -8.98
C PRO A 140 21.23 -17.39 -7.57
N ASP A 141 21.43 -16.37 -6.74
CA ASP A 141 21.85 -16.49 -5.33
C ASP A 141 20.71 -16.92 -4.39
N GLY A 142 19.48 -16.98 -4.90
CA GLY A 142 18.28 -17.34 -4.15
C GLY A 142 17.48 -16.15 -3.62
N ASP A 143 17.99 -14.92 -3.76
CA ASP A 143 17.23 -13.72 -3.40
C ASP A 143 15.95 -13.64 -4.21
N SER A 144 14.87 -13.18 -3.56
CA SER A 144 13.57 -13.08 -4.22
C SER A 144 12.85 -11.78 -3.95
N LEU A 145 12.18 -11.28 -4.99
CA LEU A 145 11.40 -10.06 -4.98
C LEU A 145 10.01 -10.37 -5.52
N ARG A 146 9.00 -10.17 -4.69
CA ARG A 146 7.60 -10.39 -5.06
C ARG A 146 6.91 -9.07 -5.31
N LEU A 147 6.31 -8.90 -6.49
CA LEU A 147 5.66 -7.66 -6.91
C LEU A 147 4.25 -7.92 -7.41
N PRO A 148 3.33 -6.96 -7.22
CA PRO A 148 2.03 -7.00 -7.89
C PRO A 148 2.20 -6.85 -9.41
N VAL A 149 1.29 -7.48 -10.15
CA VAL A 149 1.20 -7.45 -11.61
C VAL A 149 -0.04 -6.68 -12.02
N ALA A 150 0.15 -5.56 -12.72
CA ALA A 150 -0.92 -4.81 -13.38
C ALA A 150 -1.01 -5.20 -14.85
N ARG A 151 -2.23 -5.35 -15.38
CA ARG A 151 -2.47 -5.67 -16.80
C ARG A 151 -3.42 -4.69 -17.46
N GLY A 152 -3.18 -4.37 -18.72
CA GLY A 152 -4.10 -3.56 -19.51
C GLY A 152 -3.95 -2.08 -19.21
N LYS A 153 -4.93 -1.45 -18.55
CA LYS A 153 -4.86 -0.01 -18.26
C LYS A 153 -3.78 0.24 -17.22
N HIS A 154 -2.86 1.15 -17.50
CA HIS A 154 -1.79 1.48 -16.57
C HIS A 154 -2.37 2.07 -15.27
N PRO A 155 -1.91 1.66 -14.06
CA PRO A 155 -2.47 2.14 -12.80
C PRO A 155 -2.45 3.67 -12.62
N ALA A 156 -1.43 4.34 -13.16
CA ALA A 156 -1.34 5.80 -13.18
C ALA A 156 -2.41 6.53 -14.03
N ASP A 157 -3.15 5.81 -14.89
CA ASP A 157 -4.25 6.37 -15.69
C ASP A 157 -5.62 6.11 -15.06
N MET A 158 -5.66 5.40 -13.92
CA MET A 158 -6.88 5.10 -13.19
C MET A 158 -7.22 6.25 -12.23
N LYS A 159 -8.49 6.40 -11.87
CA LYS A 159 -8.81 7.28 -10.73
C LYS A 159 -8.35 6.59 -9.44
N PRO A 160 -7.68 7.30 -8.53
CA PRO A 160 -7.19 6.68 -7.29
C PRO A 160 -8.33 6.18 -6.39
N VAL A 161 -9.47 6.89 -6.37
CA VAL A 161 -10.64 6.59 -5.55
C VAL A 161 -11.91 6.90 -6.35
N GLU A 162 -12.87 5.99 -6.33
CA GLU A 162 -14.24 6.17 -6.84
C GLU A 162 -15.25 5.71 -5.79
N GLN A 163 -16.44 6.33 -5.78
CA GLN A 163 -17.52 5.97 -4.85
C GLN A 163 -18.85 5.81 -5.58
N ALA A 164 -19.69 4.89 -5.13
CA ALA A 164 -21.01 4.67 -5.68
C ALA A 164 -21.98 4.10 -4.63
N SER A 165 -23.28 4.38 -4.82
CA SER A 165 -24.35 3.64 -4.16
C SER A 165 -24.89 2.60 -5.14
N VAL A 166 -24.74 1.32 -4.81
CA VAL A 166 -25.00 0.20 -5.73
C VAL A 166 -26.13 -0.68 -5.18
N ARG A 167 -27.00 -1.15 -6.07
CA ARG A 167 -28.11 -2.07 -5.74
C ARG A 167 -27.71 -3.49 -6.08
N PHE A 168 -27.63 -4.35 -5.08
CA PHE A 168 -27.34 -5.78 -5.24
C PHE A 168 -28.59 -6.61 -4.99
N LYS A 169 -28.89 -7.58 -5.86
CA LYS A 169 -30.04 -8.49 -5.69
C LYS A 169 -29.53 -9.84 -5.21
N VAL A 170 -29.94 -10.26 -4.01
CA VAL A 170 -29.51 -11.51 -3.36
C VAL A 170 -30.72 -12.21 -2.76
N GLY A 171 -30.97 -13.46 -3.17
CA GLY A 171 -32.03 -14.30 -2.58
C GLY A 171 -33.43 -13.65 -2.57
N GLY A 172 -33.76 -12.88 -3.61
CA GLY A 172 -35.05 -12.18 -3.74
C GLY A 172 -35.13 -10.80 -3.07
N ARG A 173 -34.13 -10.39 -2.28
CA ARG A 173 -34.07 -9.06 -1.66
C ARG A 173 -33.05 -8.16 -2.36
N THR A 174 -33.30 -6.86 -2.35
CA THR A 174 -32.35 -5.84 -2.83
C THR A 174 -31.66 -5.15 -1.65
N TYR A 175 -30.34 -5.02 -1.75
CA TYR A 175 -29.49 -4.32 -0.80
C TYR A 175 -28.92 -3.08 -1.48
N VAL A 176 -29.09 -1.92 -0.84
CA VAL A 176 -28.41 -0.70 -1.26
C VAL A 176 -27.13 -0.60 -0.43
N SER A 177 -25.99 -0.64 -1.10
CA SER A 177 -24.67 -0.63 -0.47
C SER A 177 -23.89 0.60 -0.91
N GLN A 178 -23.14 1.20 0.01
CA GLN A 178 -22.13 2.20 -0.33
C GLN A 178 -20.82 1.48 -0.63
N VAL A 179 -20.23 1.78 -1.78
CA VAL A 179 -19.00 1.16 -2.25
C VAL A 179 -17.99 2.25 -2.55
N VAL A 180 -16.80 2.13 -1.99
CA VAL A 180 -15.63 2.90 -2.40
C VAL A 180 -14.61 1.95 -3.00
N THR A 181 -14.20 2.23 -4.23
CA THR A 181 -13.21 1.48 -4.98
C THR A 181 -11.92 2.27 -5.02
N VAL A 182 -10.79 1.62 -4.69
CA VAL A 182 -9.47 2.26 -4.61
C VAL A 182 -8.49 1.49 -5.49
N ALA A 183 -7.82 2.18 -6.41
CA ALA A 183 -6.80 1.58 -7.26
C ALA A 183 -5.49 1.42 -6.46
N LEU A 184 -5.26 0.23 -5.87
CA LEU A 184 -4.12 0.01 -4.97
C LEU A 184 -2.78 0.29 -5.63
N LEU A 185 -2.65 0.03 -6.93
CA LEU A 185 -1.39 0.25 -7.66
C LEU A 185 -1.23 1.69 -8.19
N HIS A 186 -2.21 2.57 -8.00
CA HIS A 186 -2.07 3.98 -8.40
C HIS A 186 -0.91 4.64 -7.62
N PRO A 187 -0.03 5.43 -8.27
CA PRO A 187 1.21 5.94 -7.67
C PRO A 187 1.01 6.80 -6.42
N GLU A 188 -0.13 7.49 -6.29
CA GLU A 188 -0.45 8.38 -5.15
C GLU A 188 -1.20 7.69 -4.01
N VAL A 189 -1.72 6.48 -4.20
CA VAL A 189 -2.54 5.80 -3.18
C VAL A 189 -1.62 5.24 -2.09
N ARG A 190 -1.93 5.40 -0.81
CA ARG A 190 -1.24 4.73 0.31
C ARG A 190 -2.26 4.20 1.32
N LEU A 191 -2.15 2.93 1.69
CA LEU A 191 -2.91 2.35 2.79
C LEU A 191 -2.20 2.64 4.13
N ASP A 192 -2.99 2.83 5.18
CA ASP A 192 -2.50 2.82 6.56
C ASP A 192 -3.57 2.21 7.47
N THR A 193 -3.12 1.61 8.57
CA THR A 193 -3.98 1.09 9.63
C THR A 193 -3.77 1.92 10.88
N VAL A 194 -4.80 2.67 11.29
CA VAL A 194 -4.68 3.67 12.35
C VAL A 194 -5.47 3.25 13.59
N LEU A 195 -4.89 3.53 14.76
CA LEU A 195 -5.54 3.36 16.05
C LEU A 195 -6.21 4.67 16.47
N ALA A 196 -7.34 4.57 17.16
CA ALA A 196 -7.96 5.68 17.86
C ALA A 196 -6.97 6.35 18.81
N GLY A 197 -6.86 7.68 18.74
CA GLY A 197 -5.91 8.46 19.53
C GLY A 197 -4.45 7.98 19.43
N ASN A 198 -4.08 7.25 18.37
CA ASN A 198 -2.77 6.58 18.22
C ASN A 198 -2.42 5.60 19.36
N LYS A 199 -3.42 5.09 20.09
CA LYS A 199 -3.20 4.23 21.25
C LYS A 199 -4.21 3.09 21.30
N ILE A 200 -3.72 1.88 21.58
CA ILE A 200 -4.57 0.70 21.79
C ILE A 200 -5.51 0.97 22.98
N GLY A 201 -6.75 0.52 22.84
CA GLY A 201 -7.74 0.62 23.91
C GLY A 201 -8.48 1.96 23.96
N LYS A 202 -8.14 2.92 23.09
CA LYS A 202 -8.92 4.14 22.93
C LYS A 202 -9.99 3.96 21.85
N VAL A 203 -10.94 4.88 21.82
CA VAL A 203 -11.97 4.98 20.78
C VAL A 203 -12.07 6.43 20.28
N GLU A 204 -12.35 6.59 19.00
CA GLU A 204 -12.38 7.89 18.32
C GLU A 204 -13.42 7.86 17.18
N GLU A 205 -13.94 9.03 16.81
CA GLU A 205 -14.76 9.19 15.60
C GLU A 205 -13.96 8.79 14.35
N LEU A 206 -14.58 8.03 13.45
CA LEU A 206 -13.92 7.57 12.21
C LEU A 206 -13.39 8.74 11.38
N GLY A 207 -14.20 9.78 11.20
CA GLY A 207 -13.80 10.98 10.47
C GLY A 207 -12.67 11.77 11.16
N SER A 208 -12.54 11.68 12.49
CA SER A 208 -11.42 12.28 13.22
C SER A 208 -10.13 11.50 12.97
N MET A 209 -10.18 10.16 13.04
CA MET A 209 -9.05 9.30 12.68
C MET A 209 -8.59 9.57 11.23
N ALA A 210 -9.54 9.67 10.30
CA ALA A 210 -9.27 9.95 8.90
C ALA A 210 -8.55 11.29 8.71
N LYS A 211 -9.08 12.37 9.30
CA LYS A 211 -8.47 13.71 9.23
C LYS A 211 -7.07 13.74 9.83
N ARG A 212 -6.89 13.12 11.00
CA ARG A 212 -5.59 13.04 11.68
C ARG A 212 -4.56 12.28 10.84
N ALA A 213 -4.99 11.24 10.14
CA ALA A 213 -4.15 10.48 9.21
C ALA A 213 -3.97 11.16 7.85
N LYS A 214 -4.56 12.34 7.60
CA LYS A 214 -4.61 12.99 6.29
C LYS A 214 -5.17 12.06 5.20
N ALA A 215 -6.14 11.24 5.58
CA ALA A 215 -6.75 10.26 4.70
C ALA A 215 -7.86 10.87 3.85
N ARG A 216 -8.03 10.31 2.66
CA ARG A 216 -9.11 10.56 1.71
C ARG A 216 -10.29 9.62 1.92
N VAL A 217 -10.03 8.38 2.36
CA VAL A 217 -11.05 7.37 2.67
C VAL A 217 -10.74 6.72 4.00
N ALA A 218 -11.76 6.35 4.76
CA ALA A 218 -11.63 5.54 5.97
C ALA A 218 -12.81 4.58 6.13
N ILE A 219 -12.51 3.34 6.52
CA ILE A 219 -13.50 2.33 6.93
C ILE A 219 -13.13 1.82 8.32
N ASN A 220 -14.13 1.45 9.13
CA ASN A 220 -13.87 0.81 10.42
C ASN A 220 -13.08 -0.49 10.26
N GLY A 221 -12.30 -0.88 11.27
CA GLY A 221 -11.44 -2.08 11.20
C GLY A 221 -11.95 -3.26 12.04
N THR A 222 -11.13 -3.68 13.01
CA THR A 222 -11.36 -4.88 13.82
C THR A 222 -12.58 -4.77 14.74
N PHE A 223 -13.05 -5.92 15.25
CA PHE A 223 -13.90 -5.96 16.44
C PHE A 223 -13.16 -5.42 17.67
N PHE A 224 -13.89 -5.05 18.72
CA PHE A 224 -13.30 -4.60 19.99
C PHE A 224 -14.30 -4.68 21.15
N ASP A 225 -13.80 -4.53 22.37
CA ASP A 225 -14.61 -4.49 23.60
C ASP A 225 -15.42 -3.20 23.70
N ALA A 226 -16.50 -3.12 22.93
CA ALA A 226 -17.25 -1.89 22.74
C ALA A 226 -18.40 -1.66 23.73
N TYR A 227 -18.80 -2.69 24.49
CA TYR A 227 -20.04 -2.69 25.27
C TYR A 227 -19.84 -2.78 26.78
N THR A 228 -18.60 -2.97 27.25
CA THR A 228 -18.30 -2.89 28.68
C THR A 228 -18.14 -1.43 29.11
N ASP A 229 -18.24 -1.17 30.40
CA ASP A 229 -17.97 0.15 30.98
C ASP A 229 -16.46 0.43 31.15
N SER A 230 -15.58 -0.46 30.67
CA SER A 230 -14.12 -0.31 30.74
C SER A 230 -13.65 0.91 29.94
N ASP A 231 -12.77 1.73 30.52
CA ASP A 231 -12.08 2.81 29.79
C ASP A 231 -11.11 2.28 28.72
N PHE A 232 -10.66 1.03 28.86
CA PHE A 232 -9.78 0.36 27.93
C PHE A 232 -10.57 -0.56 26.99
N LYS A 233 -10.81 -0.07 25.78
CA LYS A 233 -11.62 -0.70 24.72
C LYS A 233 -10.75 -1.61 23.84
N VAL A 234 -10.43 -2.81 24.34
CA VAL A 234 -9.47 -3.74 23.70
C VAL A 234 -9.89 -4.09 22.27
N PRO A 235 -9.04 -3.88 21.24
CA PRO A 235 -9.27 -4.43 19.91
C PRO A 235 -9.06 -5.95 19.88
N TYR A 236 -9.93 -6.66 19.17
CA TYR A 236 -9.85 -8.11 18.99
C TYR A 236 -9.32 -8.45 17.60
N GLY A 237 -8.17 -9.12 17.54
CA GLY A 237 -7.49 -9.49 16.30
C GLY A 237 -6.14 -8.79 16.15
N TYR A 238 -5.35 -9.26 15.18
CA TYR A 238 -4.11 -8.62 14.78
C TYR A 238 -4.35 -7.24 14.18
N ILE A 239 -3.46 -6.30 14.54
CA ILE A 239 -3.36 -4.98 13.91
C ILE A 239 -1.88 -4.73 13.64
N ALA A 240 -1.52 -4.40 12.41
CA ALA A 240 -0.18 -3.96 12.03
C ALA A 240 -0.25 -2.67 11.20
N GLY A 241 0.77 -1.82 11.31
CA GLY A 241 0.90 -0.60 10.51
C GLY A 241 2.29 0.01 10.61
N GLY A 242 2.81 0.52 9.50
CA GLY A 242 4.19 1.02 9.43
C GLY A 242 5.23 -0.08 9.65
N GLY A 243 4.98 -1.28 9.13
CA GLY A 243 5.83 -2.48 9.27
C GLY A 243 5.88 -3.04 10.70
N LYS A 244 5.02 -2.58 11.61
CA LYS A 244 5.06 -2.93 13.04
C LYS A 244 3.75 -3.52 13.51
N LEU A 245 3.85 -4.61 14.28
CA LEU A 245 2.72 -5.18 14.98
C LEU A 245 2.27 -4.21 16.08
N LYS A 246 1.05 -3.69 15.95
CA LYS A 246 0.42 -2.80 16.94
C LYS A 246 -0.32 -3.62 17.98
N LYS A 247 -1.07 -4.64 17.57
CA LYS A 247 -1.85 -5.52 18.46
C LYS A 247 -1.63 -6.97 18.08
N ASN A 248 -1.19 -7.77 19.05
CA ASN A 248 -1.06 -9.22 18.92
C ASN A 248 -2.40 -9.93 19.23
N SER A 249 -2.67 -11.05 18.57
CA SER A 249 -3.84 -11.92 18.77
C SER A 249 -3.45 -13.39 18.52
N SER A 250 -2.45 -13.89 19.25
CA SER A 250 -1.89 -15.23 19.05
C SER A 250 -2.97 -16.32 18.97
N GLY A 251 -2.90 -17.17 17.95
CA GLY A 251 -3.81 -18.30 17.74
C GLY A 251 -5.20 -17.92 17.19
N ASP A 252 -5.42 -16.65 16.87
CA ASP A 252 -6.67 -16.17 16.30
C ASP A 252 -6.82 -16.65 14.84
N LYS A 253 -7.89 -17.37 14.57
CA LYS A 253 -8.13 -18.08 13.30
C LYS A 253 -8.78 -17.20 12.25
N ARG A 254 -9.35 -16.06 12.64
CA ARG A 254 -10.17 -15.21 11.79
C ARG A 254 -9.37 -14.64 10.62
N ALA A 255 -10.02 -14.45 9.49
CA ALA A 255 -9.41 -13.88 8.30
C ALA A 255 -8.68 -12.55 8.58
N THR A 256 -7.53 -12.39 7.94
CA THR A 256 -6.68 -11.21 8.06
C THR A 256 -6.44 -10.60 6.69
N PHE A 257 -6.79 -9.33 6.54
CA PHE A 257 -6.36 -8.51 5.42
C PHE A 257 -4.97 -7.96 5.74
N LEU A 258 -4.03 -8.13 4.82
CA LEU A 258 -2.66 -7.62 4.91
C LEU A 258 -2.23 -6.99 3.59
N TYR A 259 -1.25 -6.10 3.64
CA TYR A 259 -0.62 -5.52 2.46
C TYR A 259 0.86 -5.22 2.74
N ASP A 260 1.67 -5.22 1.68
CA ASP A 260 3.08 -4.83 1.73
C ASP A 260 3.31 -3.36 1.30
N ALA A 261 4.58 -2.96 1.25
CA ALA A 261 4.99 -1.60 0.86
C ALA A 261 4.59 -1.24 -0.58
N ASP A 262 4.44 -2.23 -1.46
CA ASP A 262 4.04 -2.09 -2.85
C ASP A 262 2.52 -2.17 -3.05
N GLN A 263 1.78 -2.39 -1.96
CA GLN A 263 0.33 -2.58 -1.92
C GLN A 263 -0.17 -3.81 -2.66
N LEU A 264 0.66 -4.84 -2.75
CA LEU A 264 0.14 -6.18 -2.95
C LEU A 264 -0.64 -6.57 -1.69
N ALA A 265 -1.96 -6.56 -1.81
CA ALA A 265 -2.87 -6.87 -0.71
C ALA A 265 -3.41 -8.30 -0.85
N GLU A 266 -3.63 -8.95 0.28
CA GLU A 266 -4.17 -10.31 0.34
C GLU A 266 -5.11 -10.47 1.55
N ILE A 267 -6.06 -11.40 1.44
CA ILE A 267 -6.82 -11.90 2.59
C ILE A 267 -6.38 -13.35 2.84
N VAL A 268 -5.80 -13.58 4.02
CA VAL A 268 -5.23 -14.87 4.43
C VAL A 268 -5.92 -15.44 5.67
N PRO A 269 -5.86 -16.76 5.91
CA PRO A 269 -6.26 -17.35 7.19
C PRO A 269 -5.48 -16.71 8.36
N GLY A 270 -6.15 -16.50 9.49
CA GLY A 270 -5.55 -15.80 10.64
C GLY A 270 -4.29 -16.49 11.18
N LEU A 271 -4.26 -17.81 11.17
CA LEU A 271 -3.13 -18.61 11.64
C LEU A 271 -1.86 -18.44 10.78
N SER A 272 -1.98 -18.02 9.52
CA SER A 272 -0.85 -17.77 8.63
C SER A 272 -0.28 -16.36 8.77
N PHE A 273 -0.95 -15.46 9.50
CA PHE A 273 -0.57 -14.05 9.55
C PHE A 273 0.83 -13.84 10.15
N MET A 274 1.15 -14.47 11.28
CA MET A 274 2.44 -14.25 11.94
C MET A 274 3.62 -14.78 11.12
N GLU A 275 3.44 -15.85 10.36
CA GLU A 275 4.44 -16.33 9.41
C GLU A 275 4.72 -15.26 8.34
N ARG A 276 3.67 -14.74 7.71
CA ARG A 276 3.77 -13.66 6.71
C ARG A 276 4.37 -12.38 7.30
N PHE A 277 3.98 -12.01 8.51
CA PHE A 277 4.50 -10.82 9.19
C PHE A 277 6.01 -10.95 9.51
N ASN A 278 6.44 -12.12 9.98
CA ASN A 278 7.83 -12.38 10.34
C ASN A 278 8.77 -12.46 9.13
N GLN A 279 8.24 -12.63 7.91
CA GLN A 279 9.01 -12.48 6.66
C GLN A 279 9.42 -11.02 6.40
N GLY A 280 8.86 -10.04 7.14
CA GLY A 280 9.30 -8.65 7.12
C GLY A 280 8.73 -7.80 5.99
N THR A 281 7.86 -8.34 5.14
CA THR A 281 7.26 -7.62 4.00
C THR A 281 5.93 -6.95 4.32
N VAL A 282 5.26 -7.35 5.39
CA VAL A 282 3.93 -6.83 5.77
C VAL A 282 4.06 -5.41 6.32
N GLU A 283 3.47 -4.45 5.60
CA GLU A 283 3.44 -3.04 5.99
C GLU A 283 2.26 -2.73 6.91
N GLY A 284 1.10 -3.36 6.67
CA GLY A 284 -0.06 -3.22 7.52
C GLY A 284 -1.04 -4.38 7.43
N ALA A 285 -1.87 -4.51 8.45
CA ALA A 285 -2.87 -5.58 8.53
C ALA A 285 -4.00 -5.26 9.51
N VAL A 286 -5.18 -5.80 9.22
CA VAL A 286 -6.37 -5.77 10.07
C VAL A 286 -6.97 -7.18 10.06
N GLN A 287 -7.18 -7.76 11.24
CA GLN A 287 -7.88 -9.05 11.40
C GLN A 287 -9.30 -8.83 11.91
N ALA A 288 -10.28 -9.41 11.22
CA ALA A 288 -11.68 -9.33 11.64
C ALA A 288 -12.43 -10.60 11.28
N GLY A 289 -12.78 -10.80 10.01
CA GLY A 289 -13.50 -11.97 9.52
C GLY A 289 -15.01 -11.97 9.79
N PRO A 290 -15.73 -13.01 9.33
CA PRO A 290 -15.20 -14.15 8.58
C PRO A 290 -14.74 -13.81 7.16
N GLN A 291 -13.95 -14.67 6.53
CA GLN A 291 -13.73 -14.68 5.09
C GLN A 291 -15.08 -14.85 4.40
N LEU A 292 -15.28 -14.08 3.33
CA LEU A 292 -16.52 -14.03 2.55
C LEU A 292 -16.34 -14.66 1.18
N VAL A 293 -15.25 -14.28 0.49
CA VAL A 293 -14.95 -14.68 -0.89
C VAL A 293 -13.50 -15.12 -0.97
N ALA A 294 -13.26 -16.22 -1.69
CA ALA A 294 -11.95 -16.71 -2.07
C ALA A 294 -11.98 -17.15 -3.53
N LYS A 295 -10.99 -16.71 -4.32
CA LYS A 295 -10.86 -17.04 -5.74
C LYS A 295 -12.14 -16.77 -6.54
N GLY A 296 -12.78 -15.62 -6.28
CA GLY A 296 -14.01 -15.17 -6.94
C GLY A 296 -15.27 -15.94 -6.57
N LYS A 297 -15.22 -16.83 -5.56
CA LYS A 297 -16.36 -17.64 -5.11
C LYS A 297 -16.64 -17.40 -3.63
N VAL A 298 -17.91 -17.48 -3.24
CA VAL A 298 -18.30 -17.46 -1.82
C VAL A 298 -17.58 -18.62 -1.11
N ALA A 299 -16.88 -18.30 -0.01
CA ALA A 299 -16.01 -19.24 0.71
C ALA A 299 -16.10 -18.97 2.22
N LEU A 300 -17.23 -19.35 2.81
CA LEU A 300 -17.51 -19.15 4.23
C LEU A 300 -17.06 -20.36 5.05
N ASP A 301 -16.22 -20.13 6.06
CA ASP A 301 -15.95 -21.10 7.13
C ASP A 301 -16.12 -20.43 8.51
N ILE A 302 -17.35 -20.02 8.79
CA ILE A 302 -17.70 -19.24 9.99
C ILE A 302 -17.30 -19.98 11.27
N ALA A 303 -17.53 -21.30 11.32
CA ALA A 303 -17.20 -22.13 12.47
C ALA A 303 -15.68 -22.38 12.59
N GLY A 304 -14.98 -22.65 11.49
CA GLY A 304 -13.53 -22.84 11.48
C GLY A 304 -12.75 -21.57 11.86
N GLU A 305 -13.30 -20.39 11.53
CA GLU A 305 -12.79 -19.10 11.98
C GLU A 305 -13.16 -18.76 13.44
N GLY A 306 -13.89 -19.64 14.13
CA GLY A 306 -14.17 -19.53 15.56
C GLY A 306 -15.34 -18.64 15.96
N PHE A 307 -16.18 -18.22 15.01
CA PHE A 307 -17.35 -17.40 15.32
C PHE A 307 -18.47 -18.23 15.95
N LYS A 308 -19.00 -17.72 17.08
CA LYS A 308 -20.11 -18.32 17.83
C LYS A 308 -21.28 -17.36 18.04
N ASP A 309 -21.13 -16.08 17.68
CA ASP A 309 -22.14 -15.04 17.90
C ASP A 309 -23.28 -15.15 16.86
N PRO A 310 -24.56 -15.27 17.28
CA PRO A 310 -25.72 -15.21 16.37
C PRO A 310 -25.75 -13.99 15.44
N LYS A 311 -25.17 -12.86 15.83
CA LYS A 311 -25.01 -11.67 14.99
C LYS A 311 -24.10 -11.90 13.77
N ILE A 312 -23.23 -12.89 13.83
CA ILE A 312 -22.41 -13.33 12.70
C ILE A 312 -23.05 -14.55 12.02
N LEU A 313 -23.67 -15.45 12.81
CA LEU A 313 -24.20 -16.72 12.31
C LEU A 313 -25.50 -16.60 11.51
N THR A 314 -26.47 -15.78 11.96
CA THR A 314 -27.84 -15.83 11.40
C THR A 314 -28.50 -14.47 11.19
N ASN A 315 -28.16 -13.44 11.97
CA ASN A 315 -28.91 -12.17 11.93
C ASN A 315 -28.52 -11.26 10.77
N GLY A 316 -29.50 -10.57 10.20
CA GLY A 316 -29.27 -9.42 9.30
C GLY A 316 -28.90 -8.18 10.11
N GLY A 317 -27.98 -7.35 9.60
CA GLY A 317 -27.56 -6.13 10.29
C GLY A 317 -26.78 -5.17 9.41
N ALA A 318 -26.31 -4.06 9.97
CA ALA A 318 -25.32 -3.22 9.32
C ALA A 318 -23.99 -3.98 9.21
N ARG A 319 -23.35 -3.93 8.04
CA ARG A 319 -22.14 -4.68 7.71
C ARG A 319 -21.12 -3.76 7.08
N SER A 320 -19.87 -4.02 7.41
CA SER A 320 -18.70 -3.49 6.71
C SER A 320 -17.90 -4.65 6.14
N ALA A 321 -17.35 -4.48 4.94
CA ALA A 321 -16.53 -5.49 4.30
C ALA A 321 -15.38 -4.84 3.52
N ILE A 322 -14.32 -5.61 3.39
CA ILE A 322 -13.16 -5.30 2.56
C ILE A 322 -13.00 -6.41 1.54
N GLY A 323 -12.71 -6.04 0.29
CA GLY A 323 -12.45 -6.97 -0.79
C GLY A 323 -11.36 -6.48 -1.71
N ILE A 324 -10.78 -7.41 -2.45
CA ILE A 324 -9.73 -7.17 -3.43
C ILE A 324 -10.22 -7.80 -4.73
N THR A 325 -10.29 -7.03 -5.81
CA THR A 325 -10.57 -7.57 -7.15
C THR A 325 -9.31 -8.24 -7.71
N HIS A 326 -9.45 -9.04 -8.75
CA HIS A 326 -8.30 -9.73 -9.36
C HIS A 326 -7.27 -8.75 -9.96
N ASP A 327 -7.70 -7.55 -10.35
CA ASP A 327 -6.89 -6.47 -10.91
C ASP A 327 -6.45 -5.41 -9.86
N HIS A 328 -6.30 -5.80 -8.60
CA HIS A 328 -5.77 -4.96 -7.50
C HIS A 328 -6.60 -3.72 -7.16
N LEU A 329 -7.92 -3.77 -7.34
CA LEU A 329 -8.82 -2.77 -6.76
C LEU A 329 -9.23 -3.20 -5.35
N LEU A 330 -9.09 -2.29 -4.40
CA LEU A 330 -9.63 -2.44 -3.07
C LEU A 330 -11.09 -1.97 -3.04
N LEU A 331 -11.97 -2.84 -2.57
CA LEU A 331 -13.38 -2.58 -2.35
C LEU A 331 -13.64 -2.36 -0.86
N LEU A 332 -14.09 -1.17 -0.50
CA LEU A 332 -14.57 -0.83 0.85
C LEU A 332 -16.09 -0.68 0.79
N LEU A 333 -16.80 -1.56 1.47
CA LEU A 333 -18.25 -1.67 1.34
C LEU A 333 -18.95 -1.57 2.69
N THR A 334 -20.04 -0.79 2.74
CA THR A 334 -21.00 -0.83 3.84
C THR A 334 -22.41 -1.08 3.34
N THR A 335 -23.18 -1.88 4.06
CA THR A 335 -24.57 -2.22 3.69
C THR A 335 -25.44 -2.49 4.91
N GLY A 336 -26.76 -2.37 4.75
CA GLY A 336 -27.75 -2.53 5.80
C GLY A 336 -28.61 -3.79 5.64
N GLY A 337 -28.84 -4.49 6.75
CA GLY A 337 -29.82 -5.58 6.86
C GLY A 337 -29.39 -6.92 6.23
N ALA A 338 -28.12 -7.07 5.85
CA ALA A 338 -27.58 -8.29 5.25
C ALA A 338 -27.07 -9.27 6.31
N THR A 339 -27.30 -10.57 6.10
CA THR A 339 -26.60 -11.66 6.79
C THR A 339 -25.19 -11.83 6.22
N ILE A 340 -24.32 -12.60 6.89
CA ILE A 340 -22.97 -12.89 6.37
C ILE A 340 -23.01 -13.60 5.00
N PRO A 341 -23.85 -14.62 4.76
CA PRO A 341 -23.98 -15.19 3.42
C PRO A 341 -24.45 -14.20 2.35
N GLN A 342 -25.36 -13.29 2.70
CA GLN A 342 -25.81 -12.25 1.78
C GLN A 342 -24.71 -11.24 1.49
N LEU A 343 -23.92 -10.86 2.51
CA LEU A 343 -22.76 -9.99 2.34
C LEU A 343 -21.69 -10.64 1.45
N ALA A 344 -21.45 -11.94 1.59
CA ALA A 344 -20.52 -12.66 0.73
C ALA A 344 -20.96 -12.62 -0.74
N GLU A 345 -22.24 -12.82 -1.00
CA GLU A 345 -22.80 -12.72 -2.34
C GLU A 345 -22.77 -11.28 -2.88
N ILE A 346 -23.03 -10.27 -2.04
CA ILE A 346 -22.86 -8.85 -2.40
C ILE A 346 -21.41 -8.57 -2.82
N MET A 347 -20.43 -8.99 -2.01
CA MET A 347 -19.00 -8.78 -2.32
C MET A 347 -18.59 -9.50 -3.59
N ARG A 348 -19.07 -10.74 -3.82
CA ARG A 348 -18.85 -11.46 -5.07
C ARG A 348 -19.43 -10.72 -6.27
N GLN A 349 -20.67 -10.23 -6.19
CA GLN A 349 -21.30 -9.42 -7.24
C GLN A 349 -20.60 -8.07 -7.45
N ALA A 350 -19.99 -7.51 -6.42
CA ALA A 350 -19.18 -6.29 -6.50
C ALA A 350 -17.81 -6.52 -7.19
N GLY A 351 -17.49 -7.77 -7.57
CA GLY A 351 -16.26 -8.13 -8.28
C GLY A 351 -15.11 -8.57 -7.38
N ALA A 352 -15.36 -8.79 -6.07
CA ALA A 352 -14.31 -9.25 -5.18
C ALA A 352 -13.79 -10.62 -5.61
N TRP A 353 -12.47 -10.73 -5.73
CA TRP A 353 -11.75 -11.99 -5.89
C TRP A 353 -11.42 -12.61 -4.53
N GLN A 354 -11.08 -11.77 -3.56
CA GLN A 354 -11.02 -12.08 -2.14
C GLN A 354 -11.87 -11.07 -1.37
N ALA A 355 -12.57 -11.50 -0.32
CA ALA A 355 -13.26 -10.59 0.59
C ALA A 355 -13.36 -11.15 1.99
N MET A 356 -13.47 -10.27 2.98
CA MET A 356 -13.78 -10.61 4.36
C MET A 356 -14.67 -9.55 5.01
N ASN A 357 -15.39 -9.95 6.04
CA ASN A 357 -16.18 -9.07 6.88
C ASN A 357 -15.27 -8.28 7.85
N LEU A 358 -15.69 -7.06 8.18
CA LEU A 358 -15.11 -6.19 9.21
C LEU A 358 -16.11 -6.04 10.38
N ASP A 359 -15.78 -5.27 11.41
CA ASP A 359 -16.75 -5.01 12.48
C ASP A 359 -18.03 -4.36 11.91
N GLY A 360 -19.19 -4.81 12.38
CA GLY A 360 -20.49 -4.44 11.84
C GLY A 360 -21.34 -3.67 12.84
N GLY A 361 -22.66 -3.74 12.67
CA GLY A 361 -23.62 -3.09 13.57
C GLY A 361 -23.34 -1.59 13.68
N ALA A 362 -23.35 -1.06 14.91
CA ALA A 362 -23.08 0.36 15.11
C ALA A 362 -21.61 0.76 14.88
N SER A 363 -20.69 -0.19 14.68
CA SER A 363 -19.32 0.10 14.26
C SER A 363 -19.22 0.35 12.75
N SER A 364 -20.22 -0.06 11.97
CA SER A 364 -20.16 0.06 10.51
C SER A 364 -20.07 1.51 10.09
N GLY A 365 -18.98 1.87 9.39
CA GLY A 365 -18.70 3.23 9.01
C GLY A 365 -17.83 3.33 7.78
N LEU A 366 -18.19 4.24 6.89
CA LEU A 366 -17.46 4.56 5.68
C LEU A 366 -17.45 6.07 5.48
N TRP A 367 -16.25 6.63 5.40
CA TRP A 367 -16.00 8.06 5.31
C TRP A 367 -15.12 8.34 4.10
N THR A 368 -15.40 9.41 3.38
CA THR A 368 -14.58 9.85 2.24
C THR A 368 -14.69 11.35 2.01
N ASP A 369 -13.58 11.98 1.64
CA ASP A 369 -13.53 13.39 1.23
C ASP A 369 -14.28 14.35 2.20
N GLY A 370 -14.07 14.16 3.51
CA GLY A 370 -14.68 15.01 4.53
C GLY A 370 -16.05 14.53 5.05
N LYS A 371 -16.70 13.57 4.39
CA LYS A 371 -18.11 13.23 4.59
C LYS A 371 -18.32 11.74 4.90
N TYR A 372 -19.36 11.44 5.67
CA TYR A 372 -19.80 10.06 5.90
C TYR A 372 -20.69 9.59 4.75
N LEU A 373 -20.34 8.46 4.13
CA LEU A 373 -21.27 7.67 3.32
C LEU A 373 -22.14 6.78 4.22
N THR A 374 -21.51 6.24 5.27
CA THR A 374 -22.15 5.50 6.36
C THR A 374 -21.56 5.99 7.67
N LYS A 375 -22.40 6.54 8.55
CA LYS A 375 -21.95 7.08 9.84
C LYS A 375 -22.00 5.97 10.91
N PRO A 376 -20.89 5.69 11.63
CA PRO A 376 -20.94 4.83 12.81
C PRO A 376 -21.95 5.32 13.84
N GLY A 377 -22.60 4.39 14.53
CA GLY A 377 -23.40 4.67 15.72
C GLY A 377 -22.59 4.67 17.02
N ARG A 378 -21.25 4.50 16.95
CA ARG A 378 -20.34 4.54 18.09
C ARG A 378 -18.93 5.03 17.69
N LEU A 379 -18.13 5.38 18.69
CA LEU A 379 -16.70 5.59 18.54
C LEU A 379 -15.98 4.26 18.26
N LEU A 380 -14.93 4.29 17.43
CA LEU A 380 -14.25 3.10 16.93
C LEU A 380 -12.83 2.99 17.49
N SER A 381 -12.32 1.77 17.66
CA SER A 381 -10.97 1.55 18.18
C SER A 381 -9.86 1.69 17.13
N ASN A 382 -10.17 1.40 15.87
CA ASN A 382 -9.23 1.48 14.75
C ASN A 382 -9.96 1.59 13.41
N ALA A 383 -9.20 1.97 12.38
CA ALA A 383 -9.68 2.10 11.01
C ALA A 383 -8.59 1.72 10.00
N LEU A 384 -9.00 1.20 8.86
CA LEU A 384 -8.17 1.19 7.65
C LEU A 384 -8.43 2.50 6.91
N VAL A 385 -7.36 3.20 6.53
CA VAL A 385 -7.44 4.49 5.86
C VAL A 385 -6.65 4.49 4.56
N VAL A 386 -7.10 5.33 3.63
CA VAL A 386 -6.47 5.50 2.32
C VAL A 386 -6.06 6.96 2.17
N ARG A 387 -4.77 7.21 1.99
CA ARG A 387 -4.23 8.51 1.61
C ARG A 387 -4.07 8.57 0.10
N VAL A 388 -4.25 9.75 -0.46
CA VAL A 388 -3.98 10.06 -1.86
C VAL A 388 -3.18 11.35 -1.89
N GLY A 389 -1.93 11.28 -2.34
CA GLY A 389 -1.06 12.43 -2.52
C GLY A 389 0.38 12.20 -2.08
#